data_AF-A0A3M1FJR7-F1
#
_entry.id   AF-A0A3M1FJR7-F1
#
_cell.length_a   1.000
_cell.length_b   1.000
_cell.length_c   1.000
_cell.angle_alpha   90.00
_cell.angle_beta   90.00
_cell.angle_gamma   90.00
#
_symmetry.space_group_name_H-M   'P 1'
#
loop_
_entity.id
_entity.type
_entity.pdbx_description
1 polymer ?
#
loop_
_entity_poly.entity_id
_entity_poly.type
_entity_poly.pdbx_seq_one_letter_code
_entity_poly.pdbx_strand_id
1 'polypeptide(L)'
;MKGEVEEVFRKAAVWLLKRKREANNILKNRSFQQSLLFTVGVALLIFGLISLSFSQLEPSVITYNDDRIVNAVSTILGYLEGAFGALVMVLAGVSAIISAAFGQYRAALSLLVVAIGAFILRSLVYTFFNIDRLEPEGF
;
A
#
# COMPACT_ATOMS: atom_id res chain seq x y z
N MET A 1 -28.73 53.53 -19.28
CA MET A 1 -29.22 52.15 -19.02
C MET A 1 -28.64 51.08 -19.94
N LYS A 2 -28.59 51.20 -21.28
CA LYS A 2 -28.01 50.13 -22.13
C LYS A 2 -26.54 49.78 -21.83
N GLY A 3 -25.70 50.77 -21.53
CA GLY A 3 -24.26 50.56 -21.28
C GLY A 3 -23.94 49.79 -19.99
N GLU A 4 -24.69 50.00 -18.91
CA GLU A 4 -24.44 49.29 -17.63
C GLU A 4 -24.72 47.79 -17.75
N VAL A 5 -25.74 47.42 -18.53
CA VAL A 5 -26.11 46.02 -18.75
C VAL A 5 -24.97 45.27 -19.46
N GLU A 6 -24.37 45.88 -20.50
CA GLU A 6 -23.23 45.27 -21.21
C GLU A 6 -22.00 45.10 -20.32
N GLU A 7 -21.73 46.05 -19.42
CA GLU A 7 -20.59 45.95 -18.52
C GLU A 7 -20.75 44.80 -17.51
N VAL A 8 -21.95 44.59 -16.98
CA VAL A 8 -22.27 43.48 -16.08
C VAL A 8 -22.09 42.13 -16.80
N PHE A 9 -22.59 42.00 -18.03
CA PHE A 9 -22.41 40.78 -18.82
C PHE A 9 -20.94 40.49 -19.12
N ARG A 10 -20.16 41.53 -19.44
CA ARG A 10 -18.73 41.39 -19.73
C ARG A 10 -17.95 40.95 -18.48
N LYS A 11 -18.24 41.53 -17.31
CA LYS A 11 -17.65 41.12 -16.03
C LYS A 11 -18.02 39.68 -15.67
N ALA A 12 -19.27 39.29 -15.85
CA ALA A 12 -19.73 37.92 -15.60
C ALA A 12 -19.05 36.89 -16.52
N ALA A 13 -18.90 37.20 -17.81
CA ALA A 13 -18.21 36.33 -18.77
C ALA A 13 -16.73 36.13 -18.41
N VAL A 14 -16.02 37.20 -18.06
CA VAL A 14 -14.61 37.14 -17.63
C VAL A 14 -14.48 36.32 -16.35
N TRP A 15 -15.37 36.54 -15.38
CA TRP A 15 -15.38 35.78 -14.14
C TRP A 15 -15.63 34.28 -14.38
N LEU A 16 -16.57 33.92 -15.25
CA LEU A 16 -16.83 32.52 -15.63
C LEU A 16 -15.63 31.87 -16.31
N LEU A 17 -14.97 32.58 -17.23
CA LEU A 17 -13.78 32.07 -17.90
C LEU A 17 -12.62 31.86 -16.91
N LYS A 18 -12.43 32.78 -15.95
CA LYS A 18 -11.41 32.65 -14.91
C LYS A 18 -11.70 31.42 -14.03
N ARG A 19 -12.95 31.26 -13.58
CA ARG A 19 -13.38 30.13 -12.74
C ARG A 19 -13.23 28.79 -13.45
N LYS A 20 -13.53 28.72 -14.76
CA LYS A 20 -13.33 27.51 -15.58
C LYS A 20 -11.84 27.15 -15.71
N ARG A 21 -10.96 28.17 -15.81
CA ARG A 21 -9.51 27.98 -15.90
C ARG A 21 -8.93 27.45 -14.58
N GLU A 22 -9.39 27.96 -13.45
CA GLU A 22 -8.99 27.49 -12.11
C GLU A 22 -9.43 26.03 -11.86
N ALA A 23 -10.67 25.67 -12.22
CA ALA A 23 -11.15 24.29 -12.10
C ALA A 23 -10.31 23.30 -12.92
N ASN A 24 -9.95 23.65 -14.15
CA ASN A 24 -9.10 22.80 -15.00
C ASN A 24 -7.69 22.61 -14.42
N ASN A 25 -7.11 23.64 -13.82
CA ASN A 25 -5.79 23.52 -13.18
C ASN A 25 -5.83 22.58 -11.97
N ILE A 26 -6.91 22.62 -11.17
CA ILE A 26 -7.08 21.72 -10.02
C ILE A 26 -7.22 20.27 -10.47
N LEU A 27 -8.00 20.00 -11.52
CA LEU A 27 -8.17 18.66 -12.07
C LEU A 27 -6.86 18.09 -12.62
N LYS A 28 -6.10 18.89 -13.37
CA LYS A 28 -4.80 18.49 -13.92
C LYS A 28 -3.79 18.15 -12.81
N ASN A 29 -3.83 18.87 -11.68
CA ASN A 29 -2.90 18.62 -10.59
C ASN A 29 -3.21 17.31 -9.83
N ARG A 30 -4.49 16.95 -9.69
CA ARG A 30 -4.91 15.69 -9.04
C ARG A 30 -4.49 14.46 -9.82
N SER A 31 -4.64 14.45 -11.15
CA SER A 31 -4.23 13.31 -11.97
C SER A 31 -2.71 13.13 -11.92
N PHE A 32 -1.95 14.23 -11.95
CA PHE A 32 -0.50 14.19 -11.81
C PHE A 32 -0.06 13.60 -10.45
N GLN A 33 -0.69 14.01 -9.34
CA GLN A 33 -0.40 13.45 -8.02
C GLN A 33 -0.68 11.94 -7.94
N GLN A 34 -1.77 11.47 -8.54
CA GLN A 34 -2.11 10.04 -8.58
C GLN A 34 -1.11 9.23 -9.42
N SER A 35 -0.73 9.74 -10.60
CA SER A 35 0.28 9.10 -11.43
C SER A 35 1.63 9.02 -10.73
N LEU A 36 2.03 10.07 -10.01
CA LEU A 36 3.31 10.10 -9.29
C LEU A 36 3.35 9.05 -8.17
N LEU A 37 2.31 8.98 -7.33
CA LEU A 37 2.22 7.96 -6.27
C LEU A 37 2.24 6.54 -6.84
N PHE A 38 1.55 6.31 -7.96
CA PHE A 38 1.55 5.02 -8.64
C PHE A 38 2.95 4.66 -9.15
N THR A 39 3.64 5.58 -9.82
CA THR A 39 5.00 5.35 -10.34
C THR A 39 5.99 5.06 -9.22
N VAL A 40 5.93 5.79 -8.10
CA VAL A 40 6.77 5.53 -6.92
C VAL A 40 6.49 4.13 -6.36
N GLY A 41 5.22 3.73 -6.25
CA GLY A 41 4.84 2.39 -5.79
C GLY A 41 5.39 1.27 -6.69
N VAL A 42 5.27 1.43 -8.01
CA VAL A 42 5.81 0.46 -8.98
C VAL A 42 7.35 0.39 -8.91
N ALA A 43 8.02 1.53 -8.75
CA ALA A 43 9.48 1.57 -8.63
C ALA A 43 9.98 0.82 -7.38
N LEU A 44 9.32 1.02 -6.23
CA LEU A 44 9.61 0.29 -4.99
C LEU A 44 9.43 -1.22 -5.16
N LEU A 45 8.37 -1.64 -5.86
CA LEU A 45 8.08 -3.05 -6.11
C LEU A 45 9.14 -3.70 -7.01
N ILE A 46 9.54 -3.00 -8.10
CA ILE A 46 10.61 -3.45 -8.99
C ILE A 46 11.94 -3.58 -8.23
N PHE A 47 12.27 -2.59 -7.40
CA PHE A 47 13.51 -2.63 -6.62
C PHE A 47 13.57 -3.85 -5.69
N GLY A 48 12.47 -4.16 -5.00
CA GLY A 48 12.39 -5.35 -4.15
C GLY A 48 12.49 -6.66 -4.94
N LEU A 49 11.91 -6.74 -6.13
CA LEU A 49 11.98 -7.94 -6.98
C LEU A 49 13.39 -8.22 -7.52
N ILE A 50 14.13 -7.17 -7.90
CA ILE A 50 15.50 -7.31 -8.40
C ILE A 50 16.41 -7.92 -7.33
N SER A 51 16.30 -7.50 -6.07
CA SER A 51 17.05 -8.09 -4.96
C SER A 51 16.80 -9.59 -4.80
N LEU A 52 15.56 -10.04 -5.06
CA LEU A 52 15.20 -11.45 -5.00
C LEU A 52 15.87 -12.26 -6.12
N SER A 53 15.91 -11.72 -7.35
CA SER A 53 16.54 -12.40 -8.50
C SER A 53 18.05 -12.58 -8.33
N PHE A 54 18.75 -11.61 -7.71
CA PHE A 54 20.20 -11.75 -7.48
C PHE A 54 20.54 -12.85 -6.47
N SER A 55 19.64 -13.19 -5.55
CA SER A 55 19.85 -14.31 -4.61
C SER A 55 19.86 -15.69 -5.28
N GLN A 56 19.37 -15.81 -6.52
CA GLN A 56 19.23 -17.08 -7.24
C GLN A 56 20.42 -17.40 -8.16
N LEU A 57 21.35 -16.47 -8.35
CA LEU A 57 22.43 -16.57 -9.35
C LEU A 57 23.68 -17.32 -8.87
N GLU A 58 23.73 -17.76 -7.61
CA GLU A 58 24.86 -18.57 -7.11
C GLU A 58 24.60 -20.06 -7.42
N PRO A 59 25.40 -20.70 -8.31
CA PRO A 59 25.20 -22.09 -8.67
C PRO A 59 25.78 -22.99 -7.58
N SER A 60 25.08 -23.11 -6.44
CA SER A 60 25.37 -24.15 -5.47
C SER A 60 24.84 -25.48 -6.02
N VAL A 61 25.68 -26.53 -6.05
CA VAL A 61 25.23 -27.91 -6.27
C VAL A 61 24.11 -28.20 -5.26
N ILE A 62 22.86 -28.22 -5.73
CA ILE A 62 21.68 -28.36 -4.88
C ILE A 62 21.54 -29.84 -4.52
N THR A 63 22.27 -30.30 -3.52
CA THR A 63 21.76 -31.37 -2.68
C THR A 63 20.49 -30.84 -2.03
N TYR A 64 19.35 -31.45 -2.35
CA TYR A 64 18.06 -31.09 -1.77
C TYR A 64 18.19 -31.29 -0.26
N ASN A 65 18.39 -30.19 0.45
CA ASN A 65 18.57 -30.17 1.88
C ASN A 65 17.26 -29.66 2.47
N ASP A 66 16.38 -30.61 2.79
CA ASP A 66 15.06 -30.34 3.35
C ASP A 66 15.16 -29.41 4.57
N ASP A 67 16.22 -29.52 5.37
CA ASP A 67 16.43 -28.67 6.55
C ASP A 67 16.60 -27.19 6.18
N ARG A 68 17.25 -26.88 5.05
CA ARG A 68 17.41 -25.48 4.59
C ARG A 68 16.10 -24.90 4.11
N ILE A 69 15.28 -25.70 3.42
CA ILE A 69 13.95 -25.28 2.94
C ILE A 69 13.03 -25.06 4.14
N VAL A 70 12.99 -26.01 5.08
CA VAL A 70 12.20 -25.91 6.31
C VAL A 70 12.62 -24.68 7.12
N ASN A 71 13.93 -24.43 7.28
CA ASN A 71 14.43 -23.27 8.02
C ASN A 71 14.13 -21.94 7.31
N ALA A 72 14.27 -21.88 5.98
CA ALA A 72 13.91 -20.70 5.20
C ALA A 72 12.40 -20.39 5.26
N VAL A 73 11.55 -21.41 5.13
CA VAL A 73 10.09 -21.28 5.24
C VAL A 73 9.70 -20.87 6.66
N SER A 74 10.28 -21.49 7.68
CA SER A 74 10.04 -21.14 9.09
C SER A 74 10.46 -19.70 9.38
N THR A 75 11.61 -19.26 8.86
CA THR A 75 12.08 -17.86 9.01
C THR A 75 11.14 -16.87 8.33
N ILE A 76 10.71 -17.14 7.09
CA ILE A 76 9.80 -16.25 6.36
C ILE A 76 8.43 -16.18 7.04
N LEU A 77 7.89 -17.34 7.45
CA LEU A 77 6.63 -17.41 8.18
C LEU A 77 6.74 -16.69 9.54
N GLY A 78 7.86 -16.85 10.25
CA GLY A 78 8.12 -16.14 11.50
C GLY A 78 8.18 -14.62 11.33
N TYR A 79 8.79 -14.11 10.25
CA TYR A 79 8.75 -12.67 9.94
C TYR A 79 7.34 -12.19 9.60
N LEU A 80 6.61 -12.93 8.75
CA LEU A 80 5.25 -12.60 8.35
C LEU A 80 4.26 -12.63 9.52
N GLU A 81 4.44 -13.56 10.46
CA GLU A 81 3.61 -13.70 11.65
C GLU A 81 3.96 -12.68 12.74
N GLY A 82 5.25 -12.37 12.89
CA GLY A 82 5.79 -11.54 13.95
C GLY A 82 5.66 -10.04 13.68
N ALA A 83 6.80 -9.35 13.73
CA ALA A 83 6.84 -7.89 13.71
C ALA A 83 6.32 -7.30 12.39
N PHE A 84 6.52 -7.97 11.25
CA PHE A 84 6.10 -7.45 9.95
C PHE A 84 4.59 -7.50 9.77
N GLY A 85 3.95 -8.63 10.10
CA GLY A 85 2.48 -8.75 10.05
C GLY A 85 1.78 -7.75 10.98
N ALA A 86 2.31 -7.58 12.19
CA ALA A 86 1.82 -6.56 13.13
C ALA A 86 2.00 -5.14 12.58
N LEU A 87 3.14 -4.82 11.97
CA LEU A 87 3.42 -3.51 11.38
C LEU A 87 2.45 -3.19 10.23
N VAL A 88 2.21 -4.14 9.32
CA VAL A 88 1.25 -3.96 8.21
C VAL A 88 -0.16 -3.75 8.73
N MET A 89 -0.59 -4.51 9.75
CA MET A 89 -1.90 -4.35 10.37
C MET A 89 -2.10 -2.97 10.98
N VAL A 90 -1.11 -2.47 11.74
CA VAL A 90 -1.16 -1.15 12.38
C VAL A 90 -1.15 -0.04 11.34
N LEU A 91 -0.27 -0.10 10.34
CA LEU A 91 -0.22 0.90 9.27
C LEU A 91 -1.54 0.93 8.47
N ALA A 92 -2.11 -0.23 8.15
CA ALA A 92 -3.40 -0.32 7.46
C ALA A 92 -4.55 0.25 8.33
N GLY A 93 -4.56 -0.05 9.63
CA GLY A 93 -5.56 0.49 10.56
C GLY A 93 -5.47 2.02 10.71
N VAL A 94 -4.27 2.56 10.93
CA VAL A 94 -4.06 4.01 11.07
C VAL A 94 -4.39 4.75 9.77
N SER A 95 -3.94 4.23 8.63
CA SER A 95 -4.27 4.83 7.34
C SER A 95 -5.78 4.78 7.04
N ALA A 96 -6.49 3.73 7.44
CA ALA A 96 -7.95 3.66 7.31
C ALA A 96 -8.66 4.78 8.08
N ILE A 97 -8.23 5.06 9.32
CA ILE A 97 -8.77 6.16 10.14
C ILE A 97 -8.51 7.52 9.47
N ILE A 98 -7.29 7.74 8.98
CA ILE A 98 -6.92 8.97 8.28
C ILE A 98 -7.74 9.14 6.99
N SER A 99 -7.91 8.09 6.20
CA SER A 99 -8.73 8.12 4.99
C SER A 99 -10.21 8.40 5.29
N ALA A 100 -10.73 7.89 6.40
CA ALA A 100 -12.09 8.18 6.86
C ALA A 100 -12.23 9.68 7.24
N ALA A 101 -11.23 10.24 7.92
CA ALA A 101 -11.21 11.67 8.28
C ALA A 101 -11.20 12.60 7.07
N PHE A 102 -10.57 12.20 5.97
CA PHE A 102 -10.59 12.96 4.70
C PHE A 102 -11.84 12.71 3.82
N GLY A 103 -12.84 11.98 4.32
CA GLY A 103 -14.07 11.67 3.59
C GLY A 103 -13.89 10.65 2.45
N GLN A 104 -12.75 9.96 2.39
CA GLN A 104 -12.47 8.94 1.38
C GLN A 104 -12.93 7.55 1.84
N TYR A 105 -14.25 7.38 1.96
CA TYR A 105 -14.86 6.17 2.53
C TYR A 105 -14.44 4.87 1.82
N ARG A 106 -14.32 4.89 0.49
CA ARG A 106 -13.90 3.71 -0.29
C ARG A 106 -12.47 3.26 0.03
N ALA A 107 -11.55 4.21 0.20
CA ALA A 107 -10.16 3.93 0.55
C ALA A 107 -10.08 3.40 2.00
N ALA A 108 -10.81 4.04 2.92
CA ALA A 108 -10.88 3.61 4.31
C ALA A 108 -11.37 2.15 4.44
N LEU A 109 -12.43 1.78 3.70
CA LEU A 109 -12.92 0.41 3.68
C LEU A 109 -11.89 -0.58 3.13
N SER A 110 -11.19 -0.26 2.05
CA SER A 110 -10.15 -1.15 1.52
C SER A 110 -9.02 -1.37 2.53
N LEU A 111 -8.60 -0.32 3.25
CA LEU A 111 -7.54 -0.42 4.25
C LEU A 111 -7.99 -1.18 5.50
N LEU A 112 -9.25 -1.04 5.89
CA LEU A 112 -9.86 -1.84 6.95
C LEU A 112 -9.84 -3.34 6.60
N VAL A 113 -10.23 -3.69 5.37
CA VAL A 113 -10.23 -5.09 4.91
C VAL A 113 -8.81 -5.66 4.91
N VAL A 114 -7.81 -4.88 4.50
CA VAL A 114 -6.39 -5.31 4.56
C VAL A 114 -5.94 -5.57 6.00
N ALA A 115 -6.30 -4.69 6.95
CA ALA A 115 -5.97 -4.88 8.36
C ALA A 115 -6.60 -6.17 8.94
N ILE A 116 -7.87 -6.42 8.64
CA ILE A 116 -8.59 -7.64 9.05
C ILE A 116 -7.99 -8.88 8.37
N GLY A 117 -7.68 -8.80 7.09
CA GLY A 117 -7.05 -9.89 6.34
C GLY A 117 -5.69 -10.28 6.92
N ALA A 118 -4.85 -9.30 7.26
CA ALA A 118 -3.57 -9.53 7.93
C ALA A 118 -3.74 -10.21 9.29
N PHE A 119 -4.76 -9.81 10.06
CA PHE A 119 -5.09 -10.43 11.35
C PHE A 119 -5.53 -11.90 11.21
N ILE A 120 -6.41 -12.17 10.24
CA ILE A 120 -6.89 -13.53 9.96
C ILE A 120 -5.74 -14.40 9.47
N LEU A 121 -4.91 -13.90 8.55
CA LEU A 121 -3.77 -14.64 8.03
C LEU A 121 -2.80 -15.01 9.16
N ARG A 122 -2.49 -14.07 10.07
CA ARG A 122 -1.67 -14.33 11.26
C ARG A 122 -2.29 -15.42 12.14
N SER A 123 -3.59 -15.34 12.40
CA SER A 123 -4.31 -16.31 13.24
C SER A 123 -4.33 -17.72 12.61
N LEU A 124 -4.50 -17.80 11.29
CA LEU A 124 -4.47 -19.06 10.54
C LEU A 124 -3.07 -19.67 10.54
N VAL A 125 -2.04 -18.87 10.27
CA VAL A 125 -0.65 -19.35 10.27
C VAL A 125 -0.27 -19.87 11.65
N TYR A 126 -0.58 -19.12 12.72
CA TYR A 126 -0.33 -19.57 14.09
C TYR A 126 -1.04 -20.91 14.40
N THR A 127 -2.32 -21.03 14.03
CA THR A 127 -3.13 -22.23 14.31
C THR A 127 -2.62 -23.47 13.56
N PHE A 128 -2.23 -23.32 12.29
CA PHE A 128 -1.83 -24.46 11.45
C PHE A 128 -0.35 -24.83 11.57
N PHE A 129 0.52 -23.87 11.87
CA PHE A 129 1.97 -24.08 11.88
C PHE A 129 2.59 -24.12 13.28
N ASN A 130 1.83 -23.85 14.34
CA ASN A 130 2.15 -24.05 15.77
C ASN A 130 3.66 -24.18 16.07
N ILE A 131 4.38 -23.07 15.91
CA ILE A 131 5.85 -22.98 15.92
C ILE A 131 6.42 -23.29 17.32
N ASP A 132 5.56 -23.34 18.34
CA ASP A 132 5.90 -23.60 19.74
C ASP A 132 6.36 -25.06 20.01
N ARG A 133 6.35 -25.96 19.01
CA ARG A 133 6.77 -27.37 19.17
C ARG A 133 8.22 -27.69 18.78
N LEU A 134 9.05 -26.67 18.54
CA LEU A 134 10.48 -26.85 18.22
C LEU A 134 11.39 -26.34 19.35
N GLU A 135 10.97 -26.43 20.61
CA GLU A 135 11.96 -26.46 21.69
C GLU A 135 12.70 -27.80 21.61
N PRO A 136 14.02 -27.82 21.35
CA PRO A 136 14.81 -29.01 21.61
C PRO A 136 14.79 -29.20 23.12
N GLU A 137 14.08 -30.21 23.60
CA GLU A 137 14.24 -30.67 24.98
C GLU A 137 15.70 -31.07 25.20
N GLY A 138 16.46 -30.17 25.83
CA GLY A 138 17.74 -30.44 26.47
C GLY A 138 18.92 -30.76 25.55
N PHE A 139 19.88 -29.85 25.50
CA PHE A 139 21.29 -30.15 25.74
C PHE A 139 21.94 -29.01 26.52
#